data_AF-A0AAV4TYM2-F1
#
_entry.id   AF-A0AAV4TYM2-F1
#
_cell.length_a   1.000
_cell.length_b   1.000
_cell.length_c   1.000
_cell.angle_alpha   90.00
_cell.angle_beta   90.00
_cell.angle_gamma   90.00
#
_symmetry.space_group_name_H-M   'P 1'
#
loop_
_entity.id
_entity.type
_entity.pdbx_description
1 polymer ?
#
loop_
_entity_poly.entity_id
_entity_poly.type
_entity_poly.pdbx_seq_one_letter_code
_entity_poly.pdbx_strand_id
1 'polypeptide(L)'
;MKAKTLREIGKIVGRTHSSIQRVTNNYTSSKSIISKPRSGRSSKLTAREKRYVFKSVRLNPRISAFQIANDVRERFKKTLHEDTIRKILKKGWVSWPCCSQEATHISCE
;
A
#
# COMPACT_ATOMS: atom_id res chain seq x y z
N MET A 1 41.67 15.25 -14.88
CA MET A 1 40.83 15.92 -13.87
C MET A 1 41.07 15.24 -12.52
N LYS A 2 41.33 15.99 -11.43
CA LYS A 2 41.46 15.39 -10.08
C LYS A 2 40.07 15.17 -9.48
N ALA A 3 39.83 13.99 -8.92
CA ALA A 3 38.63 13.73 -8.13
C ALA A 3 38.70 14.53 -6.83
N LYS A 4 37.64 15.29 -6.53
CA LYS A 4 37.53 16.03 -5.27
C LYS A 4 37.22 15.08 -4.13
N THR A 5 37.73 15.37 -2.95
CA THR A 5 37.40 14.57 -1.75
C THR A 5 35.96 14.84 -1.29
N LEU A 6 35.35 13.91 -0.55
CA LEU A 6 33.98 14.09 -0.03
C LEU A 6 33.84 15.35 0.85
N ARG A 7 34.90 15.73 1.57
CA ARG A 7 34.95 16.94 2.41
C ARG A 7 34.96 18.21 1.57
N GLU A 8 35.73 18.24 0.48
CA GLU A 8 35.74 19.37 -0.46
C GLU A 8 34.38 19.54 -1.14
N ILE A 9 33.76 18.43 -1.55
CA ILE A 9 32.40 18.45 -2.10
C ILE A 9 31.40 18.99 -1.07
N GLY A 10 31.50 18.55 0.19
CA GLY A 10 30.66 19.06 1.28
C GLY A 10 30.82 20.57 1.49
N LYS A 11 32.05 21.09 1.44
CA LYS A 11 32.31 22.55 1.52
C LYS A 11 31.70 23.32 0.35
N ILE A 12 31.81 22.79 -0.87
CA ILE A 12 31.25 23.41 -2.08
C ILE A 12 29.71 23.43 -2.04
N VAL A 13 29.09 22.33 -1.61
CA VAL A 13 27.63 22.15 -1.60
C VAL A 13 26.99 22.72 -0.31
N GLY A 14 27.79 23.11 0.68
CA GLY A 14 27.31 23.57 1.99
C GLY A 14 26.63 22.47 2.81
N ARG A 15 27.11 21.22 2.70
CA ARG A 15 26.54 20.05 3.39
C ARG A 15 27.60 19.31 4.20
N THR A 16 27.12 18.58 5.22
CA THR A 16 28.00 17.78 6.06
C THR A 16 28.61 16.61 5.30
N HIS A 17 29.80 16.17 5.73
CA HIS A 17 30.48 15.02 5.16
C HIS A 17 29.59 13.76 5.12
N SER A 18 28.83 13.49 6.19
CA SER A 18 27.93 12.33 6.29
C SER A 18 26.77 12.40 5.29
N SER A 19 26.26 13.60 5.00
CA SER A 19 25.21 13.79 3.99
C SER A 19 25.73 13.48 2.59
N ILE A 20 26.90 14.01 2.23
CA ILE A 20 27.55 13.72 0.95
C ILE A 20 27.83 12.23 0.81
N GLN A 21 28.43 11.61 1.83
CA GLN A 21 28.70 10.17 1.85
C GLN A 21 27.43 9.34 1.64
N ARG A 22 26.32 9.71 2.30
CA ARG A 22 25.04 9.01 2.14
C ARG A 22 24.46 9.17 0.73
N VAL A 23 24.55 10.35 0.14
CA VAL A 23 24.12 10.60 -1.24
C VAL A 23 24.97 9.79 -2.22
N THR A 24 26.29 9.78 -2.06
CA THR A 24 27.20 8.97 -2.88
C THR A 24 26.85 7.49 -2.79
N ASN A 25 26.67 6.94 -1.59
CA ASN A 25 26.30 5.54 -1.40
C ASN A 25 24.92 5.19 -1.97
N ASN A 26 23.94 6.09 -1.85
CA ASN A 26 22.63 5.90 -2.45
C ASN A 26 22.70 5.90 -3.98
N TYR A 27 23.51 6.79 -4.56
CA TYR A 27 23.71 6.89 -6.00
C TYR A 27 24.44 5.67 -6.55
N THR A 28 25.51 5.19 -5.90
CA THR A 28 26.20 3.97 -6.33
C THR A 28 25.28 2.75 -6.31
N SER A 29 24.38 2.67 -5.32
CA SER A 29 23.46 1.54 -5.16
C SER A 29 22.25 1.60 -6.10
N SER A 30 21.65 2.77 -6.30
CA SER A 30 20.37 2.92 -7.01
C SER A 30 20.48 3.62 -8.37
N LYS A 31 21.65 4.21 -8.68
CA LYS A 31 21.90 5.07 -9.85
C LYS A 31 20.88 6.20 -10.03
N SER A 32 20.16 6.55 -8.97
CA SER A 32 19.14 7.58 -8.95
C SER A 32 19.50 8.67 -7.96
N ILE A 33 19.24 9.91 -8.36
CA ILE A 33 19.40 11.10 -7.54
C ILE A 33 18.12 11.36 -6.72
N ILE A 34 16.99 10.79 -7.16
CA ILE A 34 15.69 10.98 -6.54
C ILE A 34 15.63 10.19 -5.22
N SER A 35 15.21 10.86 -4.15
CA SER A 35 15.00 10.21 -2.87
C SER A 35 13.92 9.13 -2.97
N LYS A 36 14.21 7.94 -2.44
CA LYS A 36 13.20 6.87 -2.34
C LYS A 36 12.02 7.33 -1.47
N PRO A 37 10.78 6.94 -1.82
CA PRO A 37 9.64 7.21 -0.95
C PRO A 37 9.85 6.55 0.41
N ARG A 38 9.41 7.21 1.48
CA ARG A 38 9.48 6.65 2.83
C ARG A 38 8.56 5.43 2.91
N SER A 39 9.01 4.38 3.59
CA SER A 39 8.13 3.29 3.99
C SER A 39 7.12 3.83 5.00
N GLY A 40 5.83 3.70 4.66
CA GLY A 40 4.74 4.01 5.57
C GLY A 40 4.50 2.88 6.56
N ARG A 41 3.57 3.10 7.51
CA ARG A 41 3.11 2.05 8.43
C ARG A 41 2.43 0.92 7.65
N SER A 42 2.75 -0.32 7.99
CA SER A 42 2.10 -1.49 7.43
C SER A 42 0.61 -1.53 7.80
N SER A 43 -0.19 -2.08 6.89
CA SER A 43 -1.62 -2.29 7.09
C SER A 43 -1.88 -3.38 8.14
N LYS A 44 -2.91 -3.21 8.98
CA LYS A 44 -3.34 -4.24 9.95
C LYS A 44 -3.70 -5.58 9.29
N LEU A 45 -4.30 -5.50 8.09
CA LEU A 45 -4.60 -6.65 7.26
C LEU A 45 -3.55 -6.88 6.19
N THR A 46 -3.22 -8.16 6.00
CA THR A 46 -2.38 -8.68 4.91
C THR A 46 -3.15 -8.70 3.59
N ALA A 47 -2.46 -8.93 2.47
CA ALA A 47 -3.09 -9.03 1.16
C ALA A 47 -4.10 -10.19 1.07
N ARG A 48 -3.82 -11.33 1.72
CA ARG A 48 -4.72 -12.50 1.77
C ARG A 48 -6.02 -12.19 2.50
N GLU A 49 -5.91 -11.55 3.67
CA GLU A 49 -7.06 -11.16 4.48
C GLU A 49 -7.93 -10.12 3.76
N LYS A 50 -7.31 -9.15 3.10
CA LYS A 50 -8.05 -8.19 2.25
C LYS A 50 -8.82 -8.88 1.14
N ARG A 51 -8.21 -9.85 0.45
CA ARG A 51 -8.89 -10.66 -0.58
C ARG A 51 -10.10 -11.41 -0.04
N TYR A 52 -10.02 -11.93 1.18
CA TYR A 52 -11.17 -12.55 1.83
C TYR A 52 -12.32 -11.55 2.04
N VAL A 53 -12.02 -10.36 2.56
CA VAL A 53 -13.03 -9.28 2.72
C VAL A 53 -13.71 -8.96 1.40
N PHE A 54 -12.95 -8.80 0.31
CA PHE A 54 -13.52 -8.54 -1.01
C PHE A 54 -14.37 -9.72 -1.53
N LYS A 55 -13.94 -10.96 -1.27
CA LYS A 55 -14.72 -12.15 -1.64
C LYS A 55 -16.05 -12.20 -0.89
N SER A 56 -16.07 -11.92 0.41
CA SER A 56 -17.30 -11.90 1.20
C SER A 56 -18.33 -10.90 0.67
N VAL A 57 -17.88 -9.70 0.28
CA VAL A 57 -18.76 -8.68 -0.33
C VAL A 57 -19.26 -9.10 -1.71
N ARG A 58 -18.46 -9.82 -2.51
CA ARG A 58 -18.89 -10.34 -3.82
C ARG A 58 -19.96 -11.41 -3.70
N LEU A 59 -19.84 -12.30 -2.71
CA LEU A 59 -20.84 -13.34 -2.47
C LEU A 59 -22.15 -12.73 -1.97
N ASN A 60 -22.05 -11.78 -1.03
CA ASN A 60 -23.20 -11.13 -0.41
C ASN A 60 -22.99 -9.60 -0.41
N PRO A 61 -23.50 -8.86 -1.42
CA PRO A 61 -23.24 -7.42 -1.55
C PRO A 61 -23.91 -6.57 -0.46
N ARG A 62 -24.94 -7.09 0.19
CA ARG A 62 -25.67 -6.42 1.29
C ARG A 62 -25.05 -6.63 2.67
N ILE A 63 -23.94 -7.36 2.76
CA ILE A 63 -23.29 -7.64 4.05
C ILE A 63 -22.78 -6.34 4.71
N SER A 64 -23.02 -6.20 6.01
CA SER A 64 -22.58 -5.02 6.76
C SER A 64 -21.07 -5.07 7.06
N ALA A 65 -20.47 -3.90 7.22
CA ALA A 65 -19.05 -3.79 7.61
C ALA A 65 -18.76 -4.41 8.99
N PHE A 66 -19.74 -4.39 9.90
CA PHE A 66 -19.67 -5.03 11.22
C PHE A 66 -19.58 -6.55 11.10
N GLN A 67 -20.46 -7.17 10.32
CA GLN A 67 -20.45 -8.61 10.09
C GLN A 67 -19.12 -9.07 9.51
N ILE A 68 -18.60 -8.38 8.49
CA ILE A 68 -17.28 -8.68 7.93
C ILE A 68 -16.17 -8.56 8.99
N ALA A 69 -16.23 -7.55 9.85
CA ALA A 69 -15.22 -7.36 10.89
C ALA A 69 -15.24 -8.51 11.92
N ASN A 70 -16.43 -9.06 12.22
CA ASN A 70 -16.59 -10.23 13.08
C ASN A 70 -16.08 -11.50 12.40
N ASP A 71 -16.40 -11.73 11.12
CA ASP A 71 -15.88 -12.89 10.36
C ASP A 71 -14.34 -12.88 10.32
N VAL A 72 -13.76 -11.70 10.12
CA VAL A 72 -12.29 -11.53 10.13
C VAL A 72 -11.72 -11.77 11.52
N ARG A 73 -12.42 -11.37 12.58
CA ARG A 73 -12.01 -11.62 13.96
C ARG A 73 -12.03 -13.11 14.28
N GLU A 74 -13.07 -13.81 13.90
CA GLU A 74 -13.21 -15.25 14.14
C GLU A 74 -12.14 -16.03 13.35
N ARG A 75 -12.00 -15.73 12.06
CA ARG A 75 -11.12 -16.50 11.17
C ARG A 75 -9.64 -16.21 11.34
N PHE A 76 -9.28 -14.94 11.53
CA PHE A 76 -7.88 -14.48 11.57
C PHE A 76 -7.43 -14.04 12.97
N LYS A 77 -8.30 -14.11 13.98
CA LYS A 77 -8.03 -13.69 15.36
C LYS A 77 -7.57 -12.23 15.47
N LYS A 78 -8.02 -11.37 14.55
CA LYS A 78 -7.68 -9.94 14.48
C LYS A 78 -8.89 -9.07 14.77
N THR A 79 -8.76 -8.20 15.77
CA THR A 79 -9.81 -7.22 16.09
C THR A 79 -9.68 -6.01 15.17
N LEU A 80 -10.75 -5.75 14.40
CA LEU A 80 -10.86 -4.58 13.53
C LEU A 80 -12.06 -3.74 13.93
N HIS A 81 -11.92 -2.42 13.76
CA HIS A 81 -13.05 -1.51 13.75
C HIS A 81 -13.70 -1.52 12.36
N GLU A 82 -15.02 -1.37 12.31
CA GLU A 82 -15.81 -1.37 11.07
C GLU A 82 -15.30 -0.36 10.04
N ASP A 83 -14.88 0.83 10.49
CA ASP A 83 -14.31 1.85 9.61
C ASP A 83 -13.07 1.39 8.88
N THR A 84 -12.32 0.44 9.45
CA THR A 84 -11.16 -0.16 8.77
C THR A 84 -11.62 -0.94 7.55
N ILE A 85 -12.72 -1.69 7.66
CA ILE A 85 -13.34 -2.40 6.53
C ILE A 85 -13.86 -1.39 5.51
N ARG A 86 -14.59 -0.35 5.94
CA ARG A 86 -15.09 0.70 5.03
C ARG A 86 -13.95 1.39 4.26
N LYS A 87 -12.83 1.71 4.93
CA LYS A 87 -11.63 2.27 4.28
C LYS A 87 -10.97 1.31 3.30
N ILE A 88 -10.91 0.01 3.63
CA ILE A 88 -10.36 -1.02 2.74
C ILE A 88 -11.23 -1.17 1.50
N LEU A 89 -12.55 -1.21 1.65
CA LEU A 89 -13.48 -1.25 0.54
C LEU A 89 -13.32 0.01 -0.33
N LYS A 90 -13.42 1.21 0.24
CA LYS A 90 -13.22 2.46 -0.52
C LYS A 90 -11.91 2.49 -1.32
N LYS A 91 -10.79 2.01 -0.75
CA LYS A 91 -9.51 1.94 -1.48
C LYS A 91 -9.47 0.85 -2.55
N GLY A 92 -10.07 -0.31 -2.30
CA GLY A 92 -9.98 -1.47 -3.20
C GLY A 92 -10.81 -1.32 -4.47
N TRP A 93 -11.97 -0.68 -4.38
CA TRP A 93 -12.90 -0.55 -5.52
C TRP A 93 -12.33 0.31 -6.65
N VAL A 94 -11.47 1.29 -6.36
CA VAL A 94 -10.85 2.18 -7.36
C VAL A 94 -9.73 1.48 -8.17
N SER A 95 -9.22 0.35 -7.68
CA SER A 95 -8.10 -0.39 -8.28
C SER A 95 -8.53 -1.73 -8.90
N TRP A 96 -9.79 -2.14 -8.75
CA TRP A 96 -10.26 -3.42 -9.27
C TRP A 96 -10.80 -3.24 -10.69
N PRO A 97 -10.29 -3.99 -11.69
CA PRO A 97 -10.81 -3.90 -13.04
C PRO A 97 -12.30 -4.22 -13.05
N CYS A 98 -13.07 -3.32 -13.66
CA CYS A 98 -14.49 -3.45 -13.95
C CYS A 98 -14.74 -4.53 -15.02
N CYS A 99 -14.38 -5.79 -14.77
CA CYS A 99 -14.79 -6.92 -15.59
C CYS A 99 -15.72 -7.82 -14.78
N SER A 100 -16.93 -7.32 -14.53
CA SER A 100 -18.12 -8.12 -14.19
C SER A 100 -19.38 -7.32 -14.55
N GLN A 101 -19.39 -6.66 -15.70
CA GLN A 101 -20.64 -6.30 -16.37
C GLN A 101 -21.10 -7.54 -17.12
N GLU A 102 -21.78 -8.43 -16.42
CA GLU A 102 -22.72 -9.37 -17.02
C GLU A 102 -23.70 -9.74 -15.91
N ALA A 103 -24.55 -8.77 -15.62
CA ALA A 103 -25.80 -9.00 -14.93
C ALA A 103 -26.83 -9.45 -15.98
N THR A 104 -27.63 -10.44 -15.59
CA THR A 104 -29.00 -10.72 -16.05
C THR A 104 -29.20 -11.18 -17.50
N HIS A 105 -29.11 -12.50 -17.70
CA HIS A 105 -30.08 -13.23 -18.51
C HIS A 105 -30.90 -14.11 -17.55
N ILE A 106 -31.87 -13.50 -16.87
CA ILE A 106 -32.99 -14.23 -16.25
C ILE A 106 -34.23 -13.64 -16.91
N SER A 107 -34.85 -14.48 -17.74
CA SER A 107 -36.07 -14.26 -18.49
C SER A 107 -37.16 -13.61 -17.63
N CYS A 108 -37.80 -12.57 -18.16
CA CYS A 108 -39.20 -12.29 -17.83
C CYS A 108 -40.04 -12.87 -18.96
N GLU A 109 -41.04 -13.67 -18.59
CA GLU A 109 -42.26 -13.88 -19.39
C GLU A 109 -42.99 -12.54 -19.61
#